data_AF-A0A432Q4I3-F1
#
_entry.id   AF-A0A432Q4I3-F1
#
_cell.length_a   1.000
_cell.length_b   1.000
_cell.length_c   1.000
_cell.angle_alpha   90.00
_cell.angle_beta   90.00
_cell.angle_gamma   90.00
#
_symmetry.space_group_name_H-M   'P 1'
#
loop_
_entity.id
_entity.type
_entity.pdbx_description
1 polymer ?
#
loop_
_entity_poly.entity_id
_entity_poly.type
_entity_poly.pdbx_seq_one_letter_code
_entity_poly.pdbx_strand_id
1 'polypeptide(L)'
;MSVAVFLRLTPSQVVASAFFGIISDMDHTLGLRHRGFTHSLLFAFLGFVATSALFPNLAIPVLTGITTHIFADMLNPEGVELFYPARRNYRILKLRFDSKLGNGLIVALSVFLVVLRLRGYSVDVGMLKAVVNFIHDQALKLGLR
;
A
#
# COMPACT_ATOMS: atom_id res chain seq x y z
N MET A 1 7.51 -2.53 3.77
CA MET A 1 7.14 -3.17 5.06
C MET A 1 5.98 -2.39 5.67
N SER A 2 4.78 -2.49 5.10
CA SER A 2 3.71 -1.51 5.33
C SER A 2 2.75 -2.00 6.40
N VAL A 3 2.84 -1.45 7.63
CA VAL A 3 1.85 -1.47 8.73
C VAL A 3 1.40 -2.85 9.26
N ALA A 4 0.96 -3.78 8.42
CA ALA A 4 0.47 -5.12 8.77
C ALA A 4 1.50 -5.97 9.54
N VAL A 5 2.78 -5.88 9.15
CA VAL A 5 3.87 -6.58 9.84
C VAL A 5 4.15 -5.98 11.23
N PHE A 6 4.00 -4.66 11.38
CA PHE A 6 4.16 -3.97 12.67
C PHE A 6 3.01 -4.30 13.64
N LEU A 7 1.79 -4.43 13.10
CA LEU A 7 0.60 -4.81 13.86
C LEU A 7 0.51 -6.31 14.18
N ARG A 8 1.56 -7.09 13.89
CA ARG A 8 1.61 -8.56 14.10
C ARG A 8 0.43 -9.30 13.44
N LEU A 9 -0.05 -8.81 12.29
CA LEU A 9 -1.10 -9.49 11.54
C LEU A 9 -0.62 -10.87 11.09
N THR A 10 -1.52 -11.85 11.14
CA THR A 10 -1.24 -13.19 10.62
C THR A 10 -1.01 -13.12 9.10
N PRO A 11 -0.29 -14.09 8.49
CA PRO A 11 -0.08 -14.08 7.04
C PRO A 11 -1.38 -13.97 6.23
N SER A 12 -2.46 -14.63 6.67
CA SER A 12 -3.78 -14.52 6.03
C SER A 12 -4.38 -13.12 6.14
N GLN A 13 -4.18 -12.44 7.27
CA GLN A 13 -4.62 -11.06 7.47
C GLN A 13 -3.82 -10.06 6.63
N VAL A 14 -2.52 -10.29 6.40
CA VAL A 14 -1.70 -9.48 5.49
C VAL A 14 -2.25 -9.59 4.05
N VAL A 15 -2.55 -10.81 3.60
CA VAL A 15 -3.16 -11.04 2.27
C VAL A 15 -4.52 -10.39 2.17
N ALA A 16 -5.37 -10.52 3.19
CA ALA A 16 -6.66 -9.84 3.24
C ALA A 16 -6.51 -8.31 3.16
N SER A 17 -5.56 -7.73 3.88
CA SER A 17 -5.29 -6.28 3.84
C SER A 17 -4.90 -5.81 2.45
N ALA A 18 -4.04 -6.57 1.75
CA ALA A 18 -3.66 -6.27 0.38
C ALA A 18 -4.86 -6.35 -0.58
N PHE A 19 -5.71 -7.37 -0.41
CA PHE A 19 -6.92 -7.54 -1.21
C PHE A 19 -7.91 -6.38 -1.03
N PHE A 20 -8.17 -5.96 0.22
CA PHE A 20 -9.06 -4.82 0.49
C PHE A 20 -8.49 -3.48 0.01
N GLY A 21 -7.16 -3.34 -0.03
CA GLY A 21 -6.52 -2.19 -0.69
C GLY A 21 -6.84 -2.13 -2.18
N ILE A 22 -6.84 -3.27 -2.89
CA ILE A 22 -7.19 -3.35 -4.31
C ILE A 22 -8.67 -3.06 -4.55
N ILE A 23 -9.55 -3.48 -3.64
CA ILE A 23 -10.99 -3.18 -3.72
C ILE A 23 -11.24 -1.67 -3.78
N SER A 24 -10.43 -0.86 -3.10
CA SER A 24 -10.54 0.61 -3.15
C SER A 24 -10.41 1.16 -4.58
N ASP A 25 -9.66 0.47 -5.44
CA ASP A 25 -9.37 0.84 -6.83
C ASP A 25 -10.38 0.26 -7.84
N MET A 26 -11.36 -0.52 -7.36
CA MET A 26 -12.48 -1.01 -8.17
C MET A 26 -13.56 0.06 -8.41
N ASP A 27 -13.32 1.30 -8.01
CA ASP A 27 -14.21 2.43 -8.30
C ASP A 27 -14.39 2.66 -9.81
N HIS A 28 -13.35 2.42 -10.61
CA HIS A 28 -13.42 2.43 -12.08
C HIS A 28 -14.41 1.41 -12.65
N THR A 29 -14.50 0.22 -12.06
CA THR A 29 -15.39 -0.85 -12.56
C THR A 29 -16.85 -0.63 -12.14
N LEU A 30 -17.07 0.13 -11.07
CA LEU A 30 -18.39 0.51 -10.57
C LEU A 30 -18.92 1.82 -11.16
N GLY A 31 -18.16 2.47 -12.06
CA GLY A 31 -18.51 3.77 -12.63
C GLY A 31 -18.50 4.91 -11.61
N LEU A 32 -17.84 4.71 -10.46
CA LEU A 32 -17.69 5.72 -9.44
C LEU A 32 -16.54 6.66 -9.80
N ARG A 33 -16.62 7.90 -9.30
CA ARG A 33 -15.51 8.85 -9.49
C ARG A 33 -14.29 8.35 -8.73
N HIS A 34 -13.23 8.08 -9.48
CA HIS A 34 -11.97 7.61 -8.94
C HIS A 34 -11.40 8.56 -7.89
N ARG A 35 -10.85 8.04 -6.78
CA ARG A 35 -10.27 8.80 -5.65
C ARG A 35 -11.23 9.74 -4.92
N GLY A 36 -12.52 9.45 -5.02
CA GLY A 36 -13.60 10.13 -4.32
C GLY A 36 -13.99 9.42 -3.02
N PHE A 37 -15.13 8.73 -3.04
CA PHE A 37 -15.71 8.11 -1.84
C PHE A 37 -14.87 6.93 -1.33
N THR A 38 -14.48 6.01 -2.21
CA THR A 38 -13.71 4.79 -1.89
C THR A 38 -12.33 5.08 -1.29
N HIS A 39 -11.75 6.25 -1.57
CA HIS A 39 -10.45 6.69 -1.06
C HIS A 39 -10.55 7.72 0.08
N SER A 40 -11.68 7.72 0.80
CA SER A 40 -11.91 8.62 1.92
C SER A 40 -11.76 7.92 3.28
N LEU A 41 -11.46 8.69 4.33
CA LEU A 41 -11.46 8.17 5.70
C LEU A 41 -12.85 7.68 6.13
N LEU A 42 -13.90 8.27 5.56
CA LEU A 42 -15.27 7.83 5.79
C LEU A 42 -15.47 6.40 5.29
N PHE A 43 -15.00 6.07 4.09
CA PHE A 43 -15.11 4.70 3.56
C PHE A 43 -14.28 3.71 4.38
N ALA A 44 -13.06 4.07 4.78
CA ALA A 44 -12.24 3.26 5.67
C ALA A 44 -12.94 2.98 7.01
N PHE A 45 -13.57 4.01 7.60
CA PHE A 45 -14.30 3.89 8.86
C PHE A 45 -15.57 3.04 8.72
N LEU A 46 -16.37 3.24 7.67
CA LEU A 46 -17.57 2.44 7.41
C LEU A 46 -17.21 0.98 7.16
N GLY A 47 -16.17 0.72 6.38
CA GLY A 47 -15.63 -0.62 6.15
C GLY A 47 -15.20 -1.29 7.46
N PHE A 48 -14.48 -0.56 8.32
CA PHE A 48 -14.08 -1.05 9.64
C PHE A 48 -15.28 -1.36 10.53
N VAL A 49 -16.28 -0.47 10.64
CA VAL A 49 -17.46 -0.70 11.49
C VAL A 49 -18.28 -1.89 10.99
N ALA A 50 -18.56 -1.96 9.69
CA ALA A 50 -19.33 -3.06 9.10
C ALA A 50 -18.62 -4.41 9.29
N THR A 51 -17.31 -4.45 9.05
CA THR A 51 -16.53 -5.69 9.22
C THR A 51 -16.30 -6.02 10.68
N SER A 52 -16.19 -5.05 11.58
CA SER A 52 -16.15 -5.30 13.03
C SER A 52 -17.43 -5.98 13.53
N ALA A 53 -18.59 -5.64 12.94
CA ALA A 53 -19.87 -6.24 13.31
C ALA A 53 -20.08 -7.64 12.70
N LEU A 54 -19.68 -7.85 11.44
CA LEU A 54 -19.97 -9.11 10.71
C LEU A 54 -18.82 -10.11 10.74
N PHE A 55 -17.58 -9.63 10.66
CA PHE A 55 -16.36 -10.44 10.54
C PHE A 55 -15.19 -9.82 11.32
N PRO A 56 -15.22 -9.83 12.67
CA PRO A 56 -14.27 -9.09 13.51
C PRO A 56 -12.79 -9.32 13.16
N ASN A 57 -12.44 -10.54 12.74
CA ASN A 57 -11.09 -10.93 12.34
C ASN A 57 -10.57 -10.19 11.10
N LEU A 58 -11.46 -9.60 10.29
CA LEU A 58 -11.14 -8.85 9.07
C LEU A 58 -11.16 -7.33 9.28
N ALA A 59 -11.63 -6.84 10.43
CA ALA A 59 -11.75 -5.40 10.67
C ALA A 59 -10.41 -4.67 10.59
N ILE A 60 -9.38 -5.18 11.26
CA ILE A 60 -8.04 -4.61 11.20
C ILE A 60 -7.43 -4.74 9.79
N PRO A 61 -7.51 -5.90 9.11
CA PRO A 61 -7.11 -6.00 7.70
C PRO A 61 -7.77 -4.99 6.76
N VAL A 62 -9.08 -4.79 6.88
CA VAL A 62 -9.84 -3.84 6.05
C VAL A 62 -9.37 -2.41 6.30
N LEU A 63 -9.32 -2.00 7.57
CA LEU A 63 -8.89 -0.67 7.96
C LEU A 63 -7.46 -0.39 7.48
N THR A 64 -6.53 -1.32 7.74
CA THR A 64 -5.12 -1.15 7.38
C THR A 64 -4.90 -1.19 5.88
N GLY A 65 -5.62 -2.04 5.15
CA GLY A 65 -5.59 -2.13 3.69
C GLY A 65 -6.02 -0.83 3.02
N ILE A 66 -7.24 -0.36 3.34
CA ILE A 66 -7.80 0.87 2.76
C ILE A 66 -6.94 2.08 3.15
N THR A 67 -6.57 2.20 4.44
CA THR A 67 -5.79 3.35 4.91
C THR A 67 -4.41 3.39 4.26
N THR A 68 -3.73 2.24 4.12
CA THR A 68 -2.43 2.19 3.43
C THR A 68 -2.55 2.61 1.96
N HIS A 69 -3.63 2.21 1.28
CA HIS A 69 -3.90 2.62 -0.10
C HIS A 69 -4.14 4.14 -0.21
N ILE A 70 -4.99 4.71 0.67
CA ILE A 70 -5.20 6.16 0.77
C ILE A 70 -3.87 6.90 0.99
N PHE A 71 -3.05 6.44 1.94
CA PHE A 71 -1.73 7.04 2.19
C PHE A 71 -0.81 6.97 0.97
N ALA A 72 -0.81 5.85 0.24
CA ALA A 72 -0.04 5.70 -0.98
C ALA A 72 -0.49 6.71 -2.04
N ASP A 73 -1.79 6.89 -2.23
CA ASP A 73 -2.32 7.87 -3.19
C ASP A 73 -2.12 9.32 -2.76
N MET A 74 -2.02 9.60 -1.45
CA MET A 74 -1.61 10.92 -0.96
C MET A 74 -0.16 11.27 -1.29
N LEU A 75 0.70 10.30 -1.64
CA LEU A 75 2.05 10.57 -2.13
C LEU A 75 2.09 10.98 -3.61
N ASN A 76 1.00 10.70 -4.34
CA ASN A 76 0.85 11.09 -5.73
C ASN A 76 0.46 12.58 -5.85
N PRO A 77 0.83 13.26 -6.95
CA PRO A 77 0.52 14.69 -7.14
C PRO A 77 -0.98 15.01 -7.15
N GLU A 78 -1.80 14.05 -7.60
CA GLU A 78 -3.26 14.16 -7.71
C GLU A 78 -3.96 14.14 -6.34
N GLY A 79 -3.38 13.41 -5.36
CA GLY A 79 -3.94 13.23 -4.03
C GLY A 79 -5.27 12.47 -4.01
N VAL A 80 -5.97 12.55 -2.88
CA VAL A 80 -7.27 11.90 -2.63
C VAL A 80 -8.24 12.81 -1.91
N GLU A 81 -9.55 12.60 -2.09
CA GLU A 81 -10.59 13.30 -1.33
C GLU A 81 -10.76 12.73 0.08
N LEU A 82 -9.77 12.97 0.93
CA LEU A 82 -9.66 12.38 2.27
C LEU A 82 -10.94 12.58 3.13
N PHE A 83 -11.54 13.77 3.05
CA PHE A 83 -12.77 14.15 3.74
C PHE A 83 -13.96 14.28 2.79
N TYR A 84 -14.12 13.36 1.83
CA TYR A 84 -15.35 13.25 1.05
C TYR A 84 -16.59 13.37 1.99
N PRO A 85 -17.61 14.18 1.66
CA PRO A 85 -17.90 14.81 0.37
C PRO A 85 -17.38 16.25 0.20
N ALA A 86 -16.46 16.74 1.03
CA ALA A 86 -15.97 18.13 0.97
C ALA A 86 -15.16 18.50 -0.30
N ARG A 87 -15.03 17.57 -1.27
CA ARG A 87 -14.36 17.71 -2.59
C ARG A 87 -12.99 18.40 -2.58
N ARG A 88 -12.24 18.25 -1.48
CA ARG A 88 -10.89 18.79 -1.33
C ARG A 88 -9.87 17.66 -1.37
N ASN A 89 -8.93 17.74 -2.30
CA ASN A 89 -7.85 16.76 -2.40
C ASN A 89 -6.74 17.07 -1.39
N TYR A 90 -6.34 16.04 -0.65
CA TYR A 90 -5.20 16.07 0.26
C TYR A 90 -4.05 15.26 -0.35
N ARG A 91 -2.84 15.80 -0.23
CA ARG A 91 -1.60 15.18 -0.69
C ARG A 91 -0.46 15.56 0.27
N ILE A 92 0.51 14.67 0.43
CA ILE A 92 1.68 14.84 1.31
C ILE A 92 2.92 15.12 0.45
N LEU A 93 3.14 14.34 -0.60
CA LEU A 93 4.26 14.49 -1.53
C LEU A 93 3.77 14.61 -2.98
N LYS A 94 4.68 14.94 -3.90
CA LYS A 94 4.45 14.98 -5.34
C LYS A 94 5.37 13.97 -6.04
N LEU A 95 5.36 12.73 -5.58
CA LEU A 95 6.16 11.67 -6.20
C LEU A 95 5.48 11.23 -7.49
N ARG A 96 6.16 11.38 -8.63
CA ARG A 96 5.67 10.87 -9.91
C ARG A 96 6.20 9.46 -10.10
N PHE A 97 5.29 8.50 -10.21
CA PHE A 97 5.59 7.09 -10.49
C PHE A 97 5.16 6.73 -11.91
N ASP A 98 5.67 7.47 -12.90
CA ASP A 98 5.30 7.34 -14.32
C ASP A 98 6.07 6.21 -15.06
N SER A 99 7.15 5.72 -14.48
CA SER A 99 7.94 4.62 -15.05
C SER A 99 7.28 3.25 -14.79
N LYS A 100 6.75 2.63 -15.85
CA LYS A 100 6.25 1.23 -15.81
C LYS A 100 7.33 0.25 -15.33
N LEU A 101 8.58 0.45 -15.74
CA LEU A 101 9.73 -0.35 -15.29
C LEU A 101 10.01 -0.14 -13.80
N GLY A 102 10.01 1.10 -13.33
CA GLY A 102 10.20 1.42 -11.92
C GLY A 102 9.13 0.77 -11.04
N ASN A 103 7.87 0.86 -11.43
CA ASN A 103 6.76 0.23 -10.71
C ASN A 103 6.89 -1.29 -10.71
N GLY A 104 7.24 -1.91 -11.85
CA GLY A 104 7.49 -3.35 -11.95
C GLY A 104 8.62 -3.82 -11.02
N LEU A 105 9.72 -3.07 -10.95
CA LEU A 105 10.85 -3.37 -10.06
C LEU A 105 10.47 -3.26 -8.59
N ILE A 106 9.70 -2.23 -8.20
CA ILE A 106 9.22 -2.07 -6.82
C ILE A 106 8.30 -3.23 -6.42
N VAL A 107 7.39 -3.65 -7.32
CA VAL A 107 6.52 -4.80 -7.09
C VAL A 107 7.34 -6.08 -6.95
N ALA A 108 8.28 -6.33 -7.87
CA ALA A 108 9.15 -7.51 -7.83
C ALA A 108 9.98 -7.56 -6.54
N LEU A 109 10.58 -6.44 -6.13
CA LEU A 109 11.33 -6.32 -4.88
C LEU A 109 10.41 -6.57 -3.67
N SER A 110 9.19 -6.04 -3.68
CA SER A 110 8.22 -6.23 -2.60
C SER A 110 7.82 -7.71 -2.46
N VAL A 111 7.54 -8.39 -3.58
CA VAL A 111 7.24 -9.83 -3.59
C VAL A 111 8.44 -10.63 -3.09
N PHE A 112 9.64 -10.31 -3.55
CA PHE A 112 10.87 -10.98 -3.12
C PHE A 112 11.09 -10.88 -1.61
N LEU A 113 10.94 -9.69 -1.02
CA LEU A 113 11.07 -9.48 0.43
C LEU A 113 9.99 -10.24 1.22
N VAL A 114 8.76 -10.30 0.72
CA VAL A 114 7.68 -11.09 1.34
C VAL A 114 8.02 -12.58 1.31
N VAL A 115 8.51 -13.11 0.18
CA VAL A 115 8.93 -14.51 0.05
C VAL A 115 10.06 -14.84 1.04
N LEU A 116 11.08 -13.98 1.15
CA LEU A 116 12.15 -14.17 2.13
C LEU A 116 11.60 -14.21 3.56
N ARG A 117 10.69 -13.31 3.90
CA ARG A 117 10.04 -13.30 5.22
C ARG A 117 9.25 -14.59 5.48
N LEU A 118 8.50 -15.08 4.50
CA LEU A 118 7.73 -16.33 4.60
C LEU A 118 8.63 -17.57 4.72
N ARG A 119 9.84 -17.52 4.14
CA ARG A 119 10.87 -18.55 4.28
C ARG A 119 11.61 -18.49 5.63
N GLY A 120 11.24 -17.59 6.53
CA GLY A 120 11.81 -17.47 7.88
C GLY A 120 13.00 -16.52 8.00
N TYR A 121 13.39 -15.84 6.92
CA TYR A 121 14.47 -14.85 6.98
C TYR A 121 14.02 -13.57 7.73
N SER A 122 14.92 -13.01 8.53
CA SER A 122 14.70 -11.72 9.17
C SER A 122 14.89 -10.60 8.16
N VAL A 123 13.79 -10.01 7.70
CA VAL A 123 13.83 -8.77 6.91
C VAL A 123 13.95 -7.61 7.88
N ASP A 124 15.18 -7.23 8.23
CA ASP A 124 15.48 -6.08 9.08
C ASP A 124 16.09 -4.90 8.30
N VAL A 125 16.30 -3.78 8.98
CA VAL A 125 16.87 -2.57 8.39
C VAL A 125 18.30 -2.81 7.85
N GLY A 126 19.06 -3.72 8.47
CA GLY A 126 20.40 -4.10 8.02
C GLY A 126 20.34 -4.82 6.67
N MET A 127 19.46 -5.81 6.54
CA MET A 127 19.22 -6.50 5.27
C MET A 127 18.76 -5.54 4.18
N LEU A 128 17.84 -4.62 4.49
CA LEU A 128 17.38 -3.60 3.53
C LEU A 128 18.52 -2.70 3.07
N LYS A 129 19.37 -2.22 3.99
CA LYS A 129 20.57 -1.43 3.63
C LYS A 129 21.52 -2.23 2.75
N ALA A 130 21.72 -3.52 3.04
CA ALA A 130 22.59 -4.38 2.24
C ALA A 130 22.06 -4.54 0.81
N VAL A 131 20.75 -4.74 0.63
CA VAL A 131 20.11 -4.82 -0.70
C VAL A 131 20.22 -3.50 -1.45
N VAL A 132 19.96 -2.36 -0.79
CA VAL A 132 20.09 -1.03 -1.41
C VAL A 132 21.52 -0.77 -1.85
N ASN A 133 22.50 -1.05 -0.98
CA ASN A 133 23.91 -0.88 -1.32
C ASN A 133 24.33 -1.80 -2.46
N PHE A 134 23.87 -3.06 -2.47
CA PHE A 134 24.13 -3.99 -3.57
C PHE A 134 23.58 -3.46 -4.90
N ILE A 135 22.33 -3.00 -4.93
CA ILE A 135 21.71 -2.43 -6.13
C ILE A 135 22.48 -1.19 -6.60
N HIS A 136 22.85 -0.30 -5.66
CA HIS A 136 23.64 0.89 -5.94
C HIS A 136 25.01 0.54 -6.55
N ASP A 137 25.72 -0.44 -5.99
CA ASP A 137 27.00 -0.90 -6.51
C ASP A 137 26.88 -1.53 -7.90
N GLN A 138 25.80 -2.27 -8.17
CA GLN A 138 25.54 -2.79 -9.52
C GLN A 138 25.20 -1.68 -10.52
N ALA A 139 24.42 -0.68 -10.11
CA ALA A 139 24.09 0.47 -10.96
C ALA A 139 25.35 1.24 -11.36
N LEU A 140 26.28 1.46 -10.41
CA LEU A 140 27.57 2.09 -10.68
C LEU A 140 28.43 1.27 -11.67
N LYS A 141 28.46 -0.06 -11.52
CA LYS A 141 29.18 -0.96 -12.45
C LYS A 141 28.61 -0.93 -13.87
N LEU A 142 27.32 -0.65 -14.01
CA LEU A 142 26.62 -0.54 -15.28
C LEU A 142 26.66 0.88 -15.89
N GLY A 143 27.34 1.83 -15.22
CA GLY A 143 27.46 3.20 -15.70
C GLY A 143 26.18 4.04 -15.59
N LEU A 144 25.18 3.55 -14.86
CA LEU A 144 23.94 4.27 -14.58
C LEU A 144 24.20 5.20 -13.39
N ARG A 145 24.12 6.52 -13.62
CA ARG A 145 24.22 7.56 -12.59
C ARG A 145 22.83 8.07 -12.21
#